data_AF-A0A3B9G9T9-F1
#
_entry.id   AF-A0A3B9G9T9-F1
#
_cell.length_a   1.000
_cell.length_b   1.000
_cell.length_c   1.000
_cell.angle_alpha   90.00
_cell.angle_beta   90.00
_cell.angle_gamma   90.00
#
_symmetry.space_group_name_H-M   'P 1'
#
loop_
_entity.id
_entity.type
_entity.pdbx_description
1 polymer ?
#
loop_
_entity_poly.entity_id
_entity_poly.type
_entity_poly.pdbx_seq_one_letter_code
_entity_poly.pdbx_strand_id
1 'polypeptide(L)' 'QKVNPIGFRLAVNKDWRSKWYAEGEDYTNKLHEDLTIRKYIA' A
#
# COMPACT_ATOMS: atom_id res chain seq x y z
N GLN A 1 6.40 9.57 -22.66
CA GLN A 1 6.35 9.31 -21.21
C GLN A 1 5.20 8.35 -20.92
N LYS A 2 5.38 7.27 -20.16
CA LYS A 2 4.33 6.27 -19.86
C LYS A 2 4.13 6.14 -18.35
N VAL A 3 2.88 6.10 -17.92
CA VAL A 3 2.48 5.93 -16.51
C VAL A 3 2.45 4.46 -16.09
N ASN A 4 2.60 4.19 -14.79
CA ASN A 4 2.51 2.84 -14.26
C ASN A 4 1.05 2.32 -14.37
N PRO A 5 0.81 1.23 -15.12
CA PRO A 5 -0.53 0.68 -15.35
C PRO A 5 -1.24 0.15 -14.10
N ILE A 6 -0.49 -0.16 -13.03
CA ILE A 6 -1.03 -0.68 -11.77
C ILE A 6 -1.64 0.47 -10.96
N GLY A 7 -0.89 1.55 -10.77
CA GLY A 7 -1.38 2.74 -10.07
C GLY A 7 -2.52 3.41 -10.83
N PHE A 8 -2.43 3.44 -12.17
CA PHE A 8 -3.48 4.02 -13.01
C PHE A 8 -4.83 3.29 -12.92
N ARG A 9 -4.86 2.01 -12.54
CA ARG A 9 -6.08 1.20 -12.41
C ARG A 9 -6.47 0.88 -10.97
N LEU A 10 -5.78 1.50 -10.01
CA LEU A 10 -6.14 1.41 -8.59
C LEU A 10 -7.54 2.04 -8.43
N ALA A 11 -8.40 1.44 -7.61
CA ALA A 11 -9.81 1.82 -7.38
C ALA A 11 -10.83 1.52 -8.51
N VAL A 12 -10.39 1.25 -9.75
CA VAL A 12 -11.32 0.87 -10.84
C VAL A 12 -11.40 -0.64 -11.02
N ASN A 13 -10.27 -1.30 -11.26
CA ASN A 13 -10.21 -2.74 -11.55
C ASN A 13 -9.21 -3.49 -10.64
N LYS A 14 -8.41 -2.78 -9.83
CA LYS A 14 -7.48 -3.40 -8.89
C LYS A 14 -7.68 -2.88 -7.47
N ASP A 15 -7.75 -3.84 -6.56
CA ASP A 15 -7.81 -3.61 -5.12
C ASP A 15 -6.46 -3.20 -4.53
N TRP A 16 -6.56 -2.49 -3.42
CA TRP A 16 -5.42 -2.14 -2.58
C TRP A 16 -4.79 -3.39 -1.98
N ARG A 17 -3.45 -3.44 -2.01
CA ARG A 17 -2.67 -4.53 -1.40
C ARG A 17 -2.65 -4.48 0.13
N SER A 18 -2.92 -3.32 0.71
CA SER A 18 -3.03 -3.10 2.15
C SER A 18 -4.35 -2.37 2.39
N LYS A 19 -5.28 -3.01 3.11
CA LYS A 19 -6.60 -2.46 3.41
C LYS A 19 -6.68 -2.18 4.90
N TRP A 20 -6.17 -1.01 5.31
CA TRP A 20 -6.22 -0.55 6.70
C TRP A 20 -6.37 0.96 6.74
N TYR A 21 -6.91 1.47 7.85
CA TYR A 21 -7.07 2.90 8.12
C TYR A 21 -6.24 3.28 9.35
N ALA A 22 -5.64 4.47 9.31
CA ALA A 22 -4.87 5.04 10.41
C ALA A 22 -4.89 6.55 10.29
N GLU A 23 -4.86 7.25 11.42
CA GLU A 23 -4.85 8.70 11.50
C GLU A 23 -3.53 9.20 12.11
N GLY A 24 -3.06 10.37 11.68
CA GLY A 24 -1.90 11.02 12.26
C GLY A 24 -0.62 10.19 12.21
N GLU A 25 0.08 10.10 13.34
CA GLU A 25 1.38 9.42 13.48
C GLU A 25 1.28 7.90 13.29
N ASP A 26 0.11 7.31 13.57
CA ASP A 26 -0.11 5.86 13.45
C ASP A 26 -0.05 5.37 12.00
N TYR A 27 -0.31 6.24 11.02
CA TYR A 27 -0.16 5.90 9.61
C TYR A 27 1.29 5.53 9.28
N THR A 28 2.24 6.31 9.79
CA THR A 28 3.67 6.10 9.55
C THR A 28 4.13 4.79 10.17
N ASN A 29 3.69 4.50 11.39
CA ASN A 29 4.04 3.26 12.10
C ASN A 29 3.48 2.03 11.37
N LYS A 30 2.19 2.02 11.04
CA LYS A 30 1.56 0.90 10.32
C LYS A 30 2.12 0.70 8.91
N LEU A 31 2.54 1.76 8.23
CA LEU A 31 3.19 1.64 6.93
C LEU A 31 4.56 0.93 7.05
N HIS A 32 5.36 1.30 8.06
CA HIS A 32 6.64 0.65 8.29
C HIS A 32 6.49 -0.82 8.66
N GLU A 33 5.49 -1.16 9.50
CA GLU A 33 5.15 -2.54 9.85
C GLU A 33 4.69 -3.35 8.62
N ASP A 34 3.82 -2.80 7.77
CA ASP A 34 3.38 -3.49 6.55
C ASP A 34 4.55 -3.75 5.60
N LEU A 35 5.51 -2.82 5.50
CA LEU A 35 6.72 -3.01 4.70
C LEU A 35 7.66 -4.08 5.27
N THR A 36 7.86 -4.14 6.59
CA THR A 36 8.72 -5.16 7.22
C THR A 36 8.12 -6.54 7.11
N ILE A 37 6.81 -6.69 7.37
CA ILE A 37 6.10 -7.97 7.24
C ILE A 37 6.16 -8.48 5.79
N ARG A 38 5.94 -7.60 4.80
CA ARG A 38 6.06 -7.96 3.38
C ARG A 38 7.45 -8.44 2.98
N LYS A 39 8.50 -7.81 3.54
CA LYS A 39 9.89 -8.23 3.30
C LYS A 39 10.22 -9.56 3.99
N TYR A 40 9.61 -9.84 5.13
CA TYR A 40 9.85 -11.08 5.87
C TYR A 40 9.21 -12.31 5.21
N ILE A 41 8.03 -12.13 4.59
CA ILE A 41 7.27 -13.22 3.94
C ILE A 41 7.75 -13.48 2.50
N ALA A 42 8.39 -12.51 1.85
CA ALA A 42 8.88 -12.60 0.47
C ALA A 42 10.19 -13.39 0.36
#